data_AF-A0A183HTV7-F1
#
_entry.id   AF-A0A183HTV7-F1
#
_cell.length_a   1.000
_cell.length_b   1.000
_cell.length_c   1.000
_cell.angle_alpha   90.00
_cell.angle_beta   90.00
_cell.angle_gamma   90.00
#
_symmetry.space_group_name_H-M   'P 1'
#
loop_
_entity.id
_entity.type
_entity.pdbx_description
1 polymer ?
#
loop_
_entity_poly.entity_id
_entity_poly.type
_entity_poly.pdbx_seq_one_letter_code
_entity_poly.pdbx_strand_id
1 'polypeptide(L)'
;MNEVLTDLITRLSIELKLPQSERNTYALKFEDRGNDGSGVFLTKENRCLVPQGFILILTASPECYAQNLLGRLRNPSEHTGDLRTTLTELIALCGDISFAAQFMRIGGYDYVFEVIEKGLCAEYVLNFISYNILFEFAFFSSIFSNFL
;
A
#
# COMPACT_ATOMS: atom_id res chain seq x y z
N MET A 1 -10.37 5.41 21.49
CA MET A 1 -11.25 5.63 20.30
C MET A 1 -10.66 5.19 18.95
N ASN A 2 -9.46 4.57 18.93
CA ASN A 2 -8.98 3.74 17.79
C ASN A 2 -9.54 2.30 17.88
N GLU A 3 -10.01 1.91 19.06
CA GLU A 3 -10.35 0.53 19.39
C GLU A 3 -11.48 -0.03 18.51
N VAL A 4 -12.52 0.72 18.14
CA VAL A 4 -13.71 0.12 17.49
C VAL A 4 -13.41 -0.60 16.17
N LEU A 5 -12.56 -0.03 15.30
CA LEU A 5 -12.22 -0.65 14.02
C LEU A 5 -11.19 -1.78 14.22
N THR A 6 -10.20 -1.54 15.07
CA THR A 6 -9.19 -2.54 15.43
C THR A 6 -9.84 -3.76 16.08
N ASP A 7 -10.76 -3.57 17.01
CA ASP A 7 -11.51 -4.61 17.70
C ASP A 7 -12.40 -5.40 16.72
N LEU A 8 -13.01 -4.73 15.74
CA LEU A 8 -13.75 -5.42 14.68
C LEU A 8 -12.83 -6.33 13.86
N ILE A 9 -11.68 -5.81 13.41
CA ILE A 9 -10.69 -6.58 12.65
C ILE A 9 -10.18 -7.77 13.48
N THR A 10 -9.87 -7.55 14.77
CA THR A 10 -9.44 -8.60 15.69
C THR A 10 -10.51 -9.67 15.82
N ARG A 11 -11.77 -9.30 16.08
CA ARG A 11 -12.87 -10.27 16.18
C ARG A 11 -13.06 -11.08 14.90
N LEU A 12 -13.09 -10.43 13.74
CA LEU A 12 -13.20 -11.11 12.45
C LEU A 12 -12.04 -12.08 12.21
N SER A 13 -10.81 -11.68 12.53
CA SER A 13 -9.63 -12.53 12.34
C SER A 13 -9.67 -13.78 13.23
N ILE A 14 -10.23 -13.69 14.45
CA ILE A 14 -10.41 -14.82 15.35
C ILE A 14 -11.54 -15.73 14.84
N GLU A 15 -12.68 -15.16 14.46
CA GLU A 15 -13.83 -15.92 13.94
C GLU A 15 -13.48 -16.71 12.68
N LEU A 16 -12.66 -16.12 11.80
CA LEU A 16 -12.16 -16.75 10.58
C LEU A 16 -10.92 -17.64 10.80
N LYS A 17 -10.46 -17.78 12.05
CA LYS A 17 -9.30 -18.60 12.45
C LYS A 17 -8.01 -18.22 11.70
N LEU A 18 -7.82 -16.94 11.42
CA LEU A 18 -6.62 -16.44 10.76
C LEU A 18 -5.42 -16.44 11.72
N PRO A 19 -4.19 -16.65 11.23
CA PRO A 19 -2.98 -16.60 12.05
C PRO A 19 -2.85 -15.29 12.83
N GLN A 20 -2.66 -15.38 14.13
CA GLN A 20 -2.47 -14.23 15.02
C GLN A 20 -0.97 -14.05 15.30
N SER A 21 -0.19 -13.71 14.27
CA SER A 21 1.26 -13.61 14.42
C SER A 21 1.66 -12.34 15.17
N GLU A 22 1.09 -11.18 14.80
CA GLU A 22 1.51 -9.87 15.27
C GLU A 22 0.33 -8.88 15.42
N ARG A 23 0.57 -7.72 16.06
CA ARG A 23 -0.40 -6.62 16.01
C ARG A 23 -0.46 -6.05 14.61
N ASN A 24 -1.65 -5.59 14.20
CA ASN A 24 -1.87 -4.96 12.90
C ASN A 24 -1.55 -5.85 11.68
N THR A 25 -1.70 -7.18 11.79
CA THR A 25 -1.50 -8.09 10.64
C THR A 25 -2.57 -7.91 9.56
N TYR A 26 -3.79 -7.56 9.96
CA TYR A 26 -4.95 -7.49 9.07
C TYR A 26 -5.52 -6.09 8.98
N ALA A 27 -6.15 -5.80 7.84
CA ALA A 27 -6.93 -4.60 7.61
C ALA A 27 -8.16 -4.92 6.74
N LEU A 28 -9.13 -4.00 6.75
CA LEU A 28 -10.26 -4.05 5.83
C LEU A 28 -9.95 -3.16 4.63
N LYS A 29 -10.29 -3.64 3.44
CA LYS A 29 -10.13 -2.94 2.16
C LYS A 29 -11.47 -2.95 1.44
N PHE A 30 -11.82 -1.87 0.73
CA PHE A 30 -12.98 -1.90 -0.14
C PHE A 30 -12.78 -2.92 -1.28
N GLU A 31 -13.83 -3.67 -1.60
CA GLU A 31 -13.86 -4.45 -2.83
C GLU A 31 -13.68 -3.53 -4.03
N ASP A 32 -12.78 -3.89 -4.93
CA ASP A 32 -12.47 -3.09 -6.11
C ASP A 32 -13.69 -3.05 -7.06
N ARG A 33 -14.20 -1.84 -7.31
CA ARG A 33 -15.37 -1.60 -8.16
C ARG A 33 -15.06 -0.72 -9.38
N GLY A 34 -13.77 -0.41 -9.64
CA GLY A 34 -13.35 0.60 -10.61
C GLY A 34 -12.25 0.16 -11.59
N ASN A 35 -11.91 1.05 -12.53
CA ASN A 35 -10.91 0.84 -13.59
C ASN A 35 -9.46 1.11 -13.10
N ASP A 36 -9.34 1.56 -11.87
CA ASP A 36 -8.15 2.00 -11.15
C ASP A 36 -7.52 0.88 -10.29
N GLY A 37 -8.13 -0.31 -10.23
CA GLY A 37 -7.47 -1.56 -9.83
C GLY A 37 -7.05 -1.65 -8.35
N SER A 38 -7.33 -0.60 -7.57
CA SER A 38 -6.83 -0.43 -6.22
C SER A 38 -7.96 -0.07 -5.29
N GLY A 39 -8.58 -1.08 -4.67
CA GLY A 39 -9.45 -0.83 -3.52
C GLY A 39 -8.70 -0.02 -2.44
N VAL A 40 -9.40 0.91 -1.80
CA VAL A 40 -8.81 1.75 -0.74
C VAL A 40 -8.90 0.98 0.60
N PHE A 41 -7.90 1.12 1.46
CA PHE A 41 -7.96 0.61 2.82
C PHE A 41 -8.97 1.40 3.65
N LEU A 42 -9.80 0.69 4.42
CA LEU A 42 -10.74 1.31 5.33
C LEU A 42 -9.97 1.87 6.53
N THR A 43 -10.07 3.18 6.71
CA THR A 43 -9.52 3.93 7.83
C THR A 43 -10.62 4.56 8.66
N LYS A 44 -10.27 5.26 9.74
CA LYS A 44 -11.29 5.98 10.52
C LYS A 44 -11.85 7.18 9.79
N GLU A 45 -11.03 7.77 8.94
CA GLU A 45 -11.29 9.01 8.22
C GLU A 45 -12.28 8.73 7.09
N ASN A 46 -12.17 7.57 6.43
CA ASN A 46 -13.04 7.19 5.32
C ASN A 46 -14.19 6.23 5.70
N ARG A 47 -14.22 5.64 6.91
CA ARG A 47 -15.31 4.71 7.29
C ARG A 47 -16.71 5.30 7.26
N CYS A 48 -16.85 6.63 7.37
CA CYS A 48 -18.15 7.30 7.26
C CYS A 48 -18.64 7.40 5.80
N LEU A 49 -17.76 7.19 4.83
CA LEU A 49 -18.05 7.23 3.40
C LEU A 49 -18.57 5.90 2.87
N VAL A 50 -18.66 4.89 3.74
CA VAL A 50 -19.11 3.54 3.41
C VAL A 50 -20.61 3.57 3.06
N PRO A 51 -21.00 3.38 1.78
CA PRO A 51 -22.40 3.39 1.38
C PRO A 51 -23.09 2.09 1.80
N GLN A 52 -24.41 2.06 1.89
CA GLN A 52 -25.15 0.81 2.14
C GLN A 52 -24.95 -0.19 0.97
N GLY A 53 -24.78 -1.49 1.27
CA GLY A 53 -24.57 -2.53 0.25
C GLY A 53 -23.13 -2.66 -0.28
N PHE A 54 -22.16 -2.13 0.48
CA PHE A 54 -20.73 -2.30 0.24
C PHE A 54 -20.25 -3.71 0.64
N ILE A 55 -19.12 -4.12 0.05
CA ILE A 55 -18.38 -5.32 0.43
C ILE A 55 -16.98 -4.87 0.87
N LEU A 56 -16.54 -5.38 2.01
CA LEU A 56 -15.16 -5.22 2.48
C LEU A 56 -14.45 -6.56 2.40
N ILE A 57 -13.18 -6.49 2.05
CA ILE A 57 -12.25 -7.59 2.02
C ILE A 57 -11.37 -7.48 3.26
N LEU A 58 -11.34 -8.53 4.08
CA LEU A 58 -10.34 -8.68 5.13
C LEU A 58 -9.06 -9.22 4.49
N THR A 59 -7.97 -8.46 4.57
CA THR A 59 -6.68 -8.78 3.95
C THR A 59 -5.52 -8.38 4.86
N ALA A 60 -4.28 -8.59 4.42
CA ALA A 60 -3.08 -8.11 5.10
C ALA A 60 -3.12 -6.58 5.28
N SER A 61 -2.49 -6.07 6.32
CA SER A 61 -2.47 -4.62 6.57
C SER A 61 -1.59 -3.86 5.59
N PRO A 62 -1.77 -2.54 5.44
CA PRO A 62 -0.89 -1.70 4.63
C PRO A 62 0.60 -1.85 5.01
N GLU A 63 0.89 -2.04 6.30
CA GLU A 63 2.25 -2.28 6.81
C GLU A 63 2.82 -3.61 6.29
N CYS A 64 2.04 -4.69 6.35
CA CYS A 64 2.45 -5.99 5.83
C CYS A 64 2.66 -5.95 4.31
N TYR A 65 1.78 -5.27 3.57
CA TYR A 65 1.95 -5.07 2.12
C TYR A 65 3.24 -4.30 1.81
N ALA A 66 3.49 -3.19 2.52
CA ALA A 66 4.67 -2.36 2.32
C ALA A 66 5.96 -3.15 2.59
N GLN A 67 6.02 -3.90 3.71
CA GLN A 67 7.19 -4.71 4.05
C GLN A 67 7.45 -5.82 3.04
N ASN A 68 6.42 -6.57 2.66
CA ASN A 68 6.52 -7.64 1.66
C ASN A 68 7.03 -7.08 0.32
N LEU A 69 6.41 -5.99 -0.14
CA LEU A 69 6.72 -5.40 -1.42
C LEU A 69 8.15 -4.81 -1.43
N LEU A 70 8.57 -4.11 -0.37
CA LEU A 70 9.95 -3.63 -0.27
C LEU A 70 10.96 -4.78 -0.19
N GLY A 71 10.64 -5.88 0.50
CA GLY A 71 11.46 -7.08 0.55
C GLY A 71 11.68 -7.69 -0.83
N ARG A 72 10.60 -7.81 -1.62
CA ARG A 72 10.65 -8.28 -3.02
C ARG A 72 11.45 -7.36 -3.93
N LEU A 73 11.31 -6.05 -3.75
CA LEU A 73 12.07 -5.06 -4.52
C LEU A 73 13.57 -5.15 -4.21
N ARG A 74 13.95 -5.28 -2.94
CA ARG A 74 15.36 -5.39 -2.52
C ARG A 74 16.02 -6.69 -2.94
N ASN A 75 15.28 -7.80 -2.92
CA ASN A 75 15.80 -9.14 -3.21
C ASN A 75 15.01 -9.82 -4.35
N PRO A 76 15.09 -9.31 -5.59
CA PRO A 76 14.32 -9.84 -6.72
C PRO A 76 14.77 -11.24 -7.15
N SER A 77 15.98 -11.68 -6.77
CA SER A 77 16.48 -13.04 -7.05
C SER A 77 15.95 -14.11 -6.10
N GLU A 78 15.56 -13.74 -4.87
CA GLU A 78 15.02 -14.67 -3.87
C GLU A 78 13.51 -14.89 -4.03
N HIS A 79 12.83 -13.91 -4.63
CA HIS A 79 11.41 -13.97 -4.91
C HIS A 79 11.23 -14.32 -6.38
N THR A 80 10.62 -15.47 -6.67
CA THR A 80 10.36 -16.01 -8.02
C THR A 80 9.49 -15.12 -8.93
N GLY A 81 9.19 -13.88 -8.52
CA GLY A 81 8.35 -12.94 -9.24
C GLY A 81 9.16 -12.00 -10.12
N ASP A 82 8.66 -11.76 -11.34
CA ASP A 82 9.14 -10.72 -12.24
C ASP A 82 9.14 -9.36 -11.52
N LEU A 83 10.27 -8.67 -11.52
CA LEU A 83 10.43 -7.31 -10.99
C LEU A 83 9.35 -6.37 -11.55
N ARG A 84 8.98 -6.56 -12.83
CA ARG A 84 7.89 -5.81 -13.48
C ARG A 84 6.55 -6.02 -12.79
N THR A 85 6.23 -7.24 -12.36
CA THR A 85 5.00 -7.54 -11.64
C THR A 85 5.00 -6.88 -10.26
N THR A 86 6.13 -6.91 -9.56
CA THR A 86 6.29 -6.24 -8.26
C THR A 86 6.14 -4.72 -8.39
N LEU A 87 6.70 -4.11 -9.43
CA LEU A 87 6.53 -2.69 -9.72
C LEU A 87 5.09 -2.35 -10.14
N THR A 88 4.43 -3.22 -10.90
CA THR A 88 3.01 -3.02 -11.27
C THR A 88 2.12 -3.04 -10.04
N GLU A 89 2.38 -3.95 -9.10
CA GLU A 89 1.69 -4.02 -7.82
C GLU A 89 1.96 -2.78 -6.94
N LEU A 90 3.21 -2.27 -6.93
CA LEU A 90 3.55 -1.03 -6.25
C LEU A 90 2.72 0.15 -6.79
N ILE A 91 2.62 0.26 -8.13
CA ILE A 91 1.83 1.32 -8.79
C ILE A 91 0.37 1.24 -8.37
N ALA A 92 -0.22 0.05 -8.37
CA ALA A 92 -1.60 -0.13 -7.95
C ALA A 92 -1.80 0.31 -6.48
N LEU A 93 -0.89 -0.07 -5.58
CA LEU A 93 -1.05 0.21 -4.15
C LEU A 93 -0.71 1.66 -3.75
N CYS A 94 0.15 2.36 -4.49
CA CYS A 94 0.58 3.73 -4.17
C CYS A 94 -0.57 4.75 -4.15
N GLY A 95 -1.63 4.54 -4.92
CA GLY A 95 -2.82 5.40 -4.89
C GLY A 95 -3.58 5.36 -3.56
N ASP A 96 -3.33 4.35 -2.71
CA ASP A 96 -3.87 4.31 -1.35
C ASP A 96 -2.95 5.02 -0.37
N ILE A 97 -3.46 6.09 0.26
CA ILE A 97 -2.72 6.92 1.23
C ILE A 97 -2.21 6.09 2.42
N SER A 98 -2.95 5.07 2.88
CA SER A 98 -2.54 4.25 4.02
C SER A 98 -1.33 3.39 3.66
N PHE A 99 -1.33 2.79 2.47
CA PHE A 99 -0.18 2.08 1.95
C PHE A 99 1.00 3.02 1.70
N ALA A 100 0.80 4.13 0.98
CA ALA A 100 1.85 5.09 0.65
C ALA A 100 2.57 5.62 1.91
N ALA A 101 1.80 5.95 2.96
CA ALA A 101 2.35 6.39 4.24
C ALA A 101 3.20 5.29 4.92
N GLN A 102 2.76 4.03 4.87
CA GLN A 102 3.54 2.92 5.42
C GLN A 102 4.80 2.63 4.60
N PHE A 103 4.70 2.68 3.28
CA PHE A 103 5.83 2.46 2.38
C PHE A 103 6.89 3.56 2.53
N MET A 104 6.48 4.82 2.71
CA MET A 104 7.37 5.91 3.09
C MET A 104 8.07 5.64 4.43
N ARG A 105 7.29 5.27 5.45
CA ARG A 105 7.80 5.07 6.82
C ARG A 105 8.93 4.04 6.88
N ILE A 106 8.89 3.02 6.03
CA ILE A 106 9.91 1.95 5.99
C ILE A 106 11.07 2.23 5.01
N GLY A 107 11.17 3.45 4.48
CA GLY A 107 12.23 3.85 3.54
C GLY A 107 12.05 3.29 2.13
N GLY A 108 10.80 2.98 1.73
CA GLY A 108 10.50 2.45 0.41
C GLY A 108 10.80 3.43 -0.71
N TYR A 109 10.48 4.72 -0.53
CA TYR A 109 10.79 5.76 -1.52
C TYR A 109 12.30 5.99 -1.67
N ASP A 110 13.06 5.98 -0.58
CA ASP A 110 14.52 6.14 -0.63
C ASP A 110 15.16 5.04 -1.47
N TYR A 111 14.71 3.80 -1.29
CA TYR A 111 15.15 2.67 -2.10
C TYR A 111 14.80 2.84 -3.58
N VAL A 112 13.58 3.29 -3.88
CA VAL A 112 13.14 3.55 -5.26
C VAL A 112 14.03 4.62 -5.93
N PHE A 113 14.33 5.72 -5.23
CA PHE A 113 15.23 6.76 -5.73
C PHE A 113 16.64 6.22 -5.98
N GLU A 114 17.19 5.44 -5.05
CA GLU A 114 18.50 4.82 -5.20
C GLU A 114 18.58 3.92 -6.44
N VAL A 115 17.54 3.13 -6.71
CA VAL A 115 17.45 2.25 -7.89
C VAL A 115 17.39 3.06 -9.19
N ILE A 116 16.67 4.19 -9.17
CA ILE A 116 16.59 5.14 -10.30
C ILE A 116 17.95 5.74 -10.60
N GLU A 117 18.60 6.32 -9.58
CA GLU A 117 19.88 7.01 -9.70
C GLU A 117 20.98 6.09 -10.21
N LYS A 118 20.96 4.82 -9.80
CA LYS A 118 21.92 3.81 -10.24
C LYS A 118 21.61 3.23 -11.62
N GLY A 119 20.51 3.62 -12.24
CA GLY A 119 20.11 3.15 -13.58
C GLY A 119 19.77 1.64 -13.63
N LEU A 120 19.58 0.99 -12.49
CA LEU A 120 19.43 -0.46 -12.37
C LEU A 120 18.11 -0.98 -12.98
N CYS A 121 17.19 -0.07 -13.31
CA CYS A 121 15.88 -0.40 -13.86
C CYS A 121 15.45 0.53 -15.00
N ALA A 122 16.39 1.12 -15.75
CA ALA A 122 16.12 2.22 -16.69
C ALA A 122 14.93 1.98 -17.65
N GLU A 123 14.78 0.79 -18.25
CA GLU A 123 13.66 0.50 -19.18
C GLU A 123 12.29 0.39 -18.50
N TYR A 124 12.22 -0.17 -17.29
CA TYR A 124 10.97 -0.37 -16.57
C TYR A 124 10.59 0.85 -15.72
N VAL A 125 11.59 1.61 -15.28
CA VAL A 125 11.45 2.76 -14.38
C VAL A 125 11.29 4.09 -15.11
N LEU A 126 11.69 4.21 -16.38
CA LEU A 126 11.36 5.41 -17.16
C LEU A 126 9.85 5.54 -17.46
N ASN A 127 9.14 4.41 -17.62
CA ASN A 127 7.67 4.40 -17.65
C ASN A 127 7.03 4.63 -16.26
N PHE A 128 7.74 4.29 -15.18
CA PHE A 128 7.32 4.40 -13.77
C PHE A 128 7.29 5.85 -13.26
N ILE A 129 8.25 6.69 -13.68
CA ILE A 129 8.41 8.06 -13.18
C ILE A 129 7.51 9.06 -13.93
N SER A 130 7.28 8.86 -15.23
CA SER A 130 6.76 9.91 -16.11
C SER A 130 5.29 10.29 -15.88
N TYR A 131 4.48 9.43 -15.23
CA TYR A 131 3.03 9.69 -15.10
C TYR A 131 2.45 9.56 -13.69
N ASN A 132 2.85 8.58 -12.88
CA ASN A 132 2.13 8.28 -11.62
C ASN A 132 2.90 8.73 -10.38
N ILE A 133 4.21 8.42 -10.30
CA ILE A 133 4.96 8.73 -9.09
C ILE A 133 5.34 10.21 -9.01
N LEU A 134 5.82 10.87 -10.06
CA LEU A 134 6.08 12.32 -9.98
C LEU A 134 4.82 13.16 -9.71
N PHE A 135 3.66 12.74 -10.23
CA PHE A 135 2.41 13.48 -10.06
C PHE A 135 1.84 13.31 -8.64
N GLU A 136 1.79 12.09 -8.12
CA GLU A 136 1.41 11.86 -6.73
C GLU A 136 2.45 12.40 -5.76
N PHE A 137 3.75 12.33 -6.06
CA PHE A 137 4.81 12.86 -5.19
C PHE A 137 4.83 14.39 -5.16
N ALA A 138 4.54 15.07 -6.28
CA ALA A 138 4.30 16.52 -6.28
C ALA A 138 3.05 16.88 -5.47
N PHE A 139 2.01 16.04 -5.53
CA PHE A 139 0.79 16.21 -4.73
C PHE A 139 1.05 15.98 -3.23
N PHE A 140 1.76 14.91 -2.84
CA PHE A 140 2.12 14.62 -1.46
C PHE A 140 3.13 15.64 -0.90
N SER A 141 4.14 16.04 -1.68
CA SER A 141 5.07 17.11 -1.29
C SER A 141 4.34 18.46 -1.08
N SER A 142 3.37 18.78 -1.94
CA SER A 142 2.51 19.97 -1.79
C SER A 142 1.56 19.89 -0.59
N ILE A 143 1.07 18.70 -0.22
CA ILE A 143 0.22 18.52 0.97
C ILE A 143 1.07 18.63 2.24
N PHE A 144 2.25 18.01 2.30
CA PHE A 144 3.09 18.02 3.50
C PHE A 144 3.85 19.33 3.72
N SER A 145 4.12 20.12 2.68
CA SER A 145 4.67 21.48 2.82
C SER A 145 3.72 22.46 3.53
N ASN A 146 2.43 22.11 3.65
CA ASN A 146 1.42 22.89 4.38
C ASN A 146 1.20 22.41 5.84
N PHE A 147 1.95 21.40 6.30
CA PHE A 147 1.87 20.85 7.66
C PHE A 147 3.18 21.01 8.47
N LEU A 148 4.12 21.81 7.98
CA LEU A 148 5.34 22.24 8.67
C LEU A 148 5.32 23.75 8.93
#